data_AF-A0A150USH7-F1
#
_entry.id   AF-A0A150USH7-F1
#
_cell.length_a   1.000
_cell.length_b   1.000
_cell.length_c   1.000
_cell.angle_alpha   90.00
_cell.angle_beta   90.00
_cell.angle_gamma   90.00
#
_symmetry.space_group_name_H-M   'P 1'
#
loop_
_entity.id
_entity.type
_entity.pdbx_description
1 polymer ?
#
loop_
_entity_poly.entity_id
_entity_poly.type
_entity_poly.pdbx_seq_one_letter_code
_entity_poly.pdbx_strand_id
1 'polypeptide(L)'
;MSYHSWSDLSTQLSDAIPKANEAGEHDGQLKAFITSNAITAPVTFSIKAIGSNTAILVTVTNGKAQLYTGSSENALFQWPEFFRKTPPAPYQIYWGIEHQSCCLRGNRADYVKGIFRMNIKQERVEIAGDQAAFIRWTHVWRRILELLHDAYAGPTPTNDEPELGVDYIVGRYFYINSPGWGRCKVFYEQSGEGDQDIVFLHTAGKVARQYHEVMNDDRMRQECRMTAFDLPAHGRSFPYEGYWPASMAGQVCLAVAIRYREVGAGGAIPLQGSDYLNMDRQCYDRSPYVNQALFNPEWVYGLMAPTAPLVNRQLIWHLYSAQAYGIFHGNLDFYFGGWDGRSRCPVYMLTGEYDWSNTPAMSQATCDKIPGAKYKAMEGLGHFPATENPKVFVEYCHQPYPKD
;
A
#
# COMPACT_ATOMS: atom_id res chain seq x y z
N MET A 1 15.95 -31.21 22.30
CA MET A 1 15.68 -30.02 21.47
C MET A 1 14.27 -29.59 21.79
N SER A 2 14.06 -28.45 22.45
CA SER A 2 12.71 -27.96 22.73
C SER A 2 12.04 -27.62 21.39
N TYR A 3 10.91 -28.26 21.10
CA TYR A 3 10.06 -27.86 19.97
C TYR A 3 9.66 -26.40 20.19
N HIS A 4 10.09 -25.51 19.30
CA HIS A 4 9.65 -24.12 19.31
C HIS A 4 8.14 -24.14 19.05
N SER A 5 7.31 -23.52 19.89
CA SER A 5 5.84 -23.65 19.83
C SER A 5 5.25 -23.37 18.44
N TRP A 6 5.92 -22.50 17.67
CA TRP A 6 5.56 -22.17 16.29
C TRP A 6 5.94 -23.21 15.22
N SER A 7 6.62 -24.32 15.55
CA SER A 7 6.94 -25.39 14.58
C SER A 7 5.70 -26.19 14.13
N ASP A 8 4.58 -26.04 14.82
CA ASP A 8 3.27 -26.59 14.44
C ASP A 8 2.19 -25.52 14.64
N LEU A 9 1.81 -24.83 13.55
CA LEU A 9 0.79 -23.78 13.59
C LEU A 9 -0.59 -24.31 13.99
N SER A 10 -0.94 -25.51 13.56
CA SER A 10 -2.26 -26.09 13.84
C SER A 10 -2.47 -26.31 15.32
N THR A 11 -1.41 -26.73 16.02
CA THR A 11 -1.42 -26.86 17.49
C THR A 11 -1.36 -25.49 18.16
N GLN A 12 -0.49 -24.57 17.69
CA GLN A 12 -0.35 -23.24 18.30
C GLN A 12 -1.63 -22.39 18.20
N LEU A 13 -2.42 -22.57 17.14
CA LEU A 13 -3.61 -21.78 16.83
C LEU A 13 -4.92 -22.56 17.02
N SER A 14 -4.89 -23.72 17.71
CA SER A 14 -6.06 -24.59 17.88
C SER A 14 -7.27 -23.87 18.47
N ASP A 15 -7.02 -22.98 19.44
CA ASP A 15 -8.06 -22.23 20.14
C ASP A 15 -8.52 -21.00 19.36
N ALA A 16 -7.73 -20.54 18.39
CA ALA A 16 -8.05 -19.40 17.53
C ALA A 16 -8.90 -19.82 16.32
N ILE A 17 -8.71 -21.02 15.78
CA ILE A 17 -9.47 -21.54 14.63
C ILE A 17 -11.00 -21.46 14.82
N PRO A 18 -11.61 -21.97 15.92
CA PRO A 18 -13.06 -21.88 16.10
C PRO A 18 -13.54 -20.44 16.25
N LYS A 19 -12.78 -19.58 16.94
CA LYS A 19 -13.10 -18.15 17.09
C LYS A 19 -13.03 -17.39 15.76
N ALA A 20 -12.05 -17.72 14.92
CA ALA A 20 -11.90 -17.14 13.59
C ALA A 20 -13.04 -17.58 12.65
N ASN A 21 -13.50 -18.83 12.74
CA ASN A 21 -14.68 -19.30 12.03
C ASN A 21 -15.93 -18.52 12.46
N GLU A 22 -16.17 -18.39 13.77
CA GLU A 22 -17.30 -17.61 14.31
C GLU A 22 -17.26 -16.15 13.86
N ALA A 23 -16.09 -15.49 13.95
CA ALA A 23 -15.91 -14.13 13.47
C ALA A 23 -16.18 -14.01 11.95
N GLY A 24 -15.72 -14.98 11.16
CA GLY A 24 -15.95 -15.04 9.72
C GLY A 24 -17.43 -15.19 9.33
N GLU A 25 -18.25 -15.82 10.16
CA GLU A 25 -19.70 -15.91 9.96
C GLU A 25 -20.42 -14.57 10.12
N HIS A 26 -19.80 -13.58 10.75
CA HIS A 26 -20.37 -12.24 10.96
C HIS A 26 -19.61 -11.13 10.22
N ASP A 27 -18.47 -11.43 9.61
CA ASP A 27 -17.65 -10.44 8.91
C ASP A 27 -18.27 -10.00 7.57
N GLY A 28 -18.70 -8.74 7.51
CA GLY A 28 -19.35 -8.19 6.31
C GLY A 28 -18.42 -8.12 5.09
N GLN A 29 -17.13 -7.86 5.29
CA GLN A 29 -16.16 -7.77 4.20
C GLN A 29 -15.89 -9.15 3.58
N LEU A 30 -15.61 -10.16 4.40
CA LEU A 30 -15.41 -11.53 3.95
C LEU A 30 -16.65 -12.07 3.24
N LYS A 31 -17.85 -11.84 3.78
CA LYS A 31 -19.11 -12.21 3.11
C LYS A 31 -19.25 -11.57 1.74
N ALA A 32 -18.94 -10.28 1.61
CA ALA A 32 -19.00 -9.59 0.33
C ALA A 32 -18.02 -10.20 -0.70
N PHE A 33 -16.86 -10.67 -0.24
CA PHE A 33 -15.85 -11.30 -1.09
C PHE A 33 -16.22 -12.72 -1.56
N ILE A 34 -16.87 -13.51 -0.70
CA ILE A 34 -17.13 -14.93 -0.99
C ILE A 34 -18.57 -15.23 -1.43
N THR A 35 -19.47 -14.23 -1.45
CA THR A 35 -20.86 -14.42 -1.90
C THR A 35 -20.97 -14.06 -3.38
N SER A 36 -20.69 -15.01 -4.25
CA SER A 36 -20.74 -14.83 -5.71
C SER A 36 -21.03 -16.14 -6.43
N ASN A 37 -21.97 -16.10 -7.39
CA ASN A 37 -22.26 -17.24 -8.26
C ASN A 37 -21.10 -17.61 -9.20
N ALA A 38 -20.07 -16.76 -9.28
CA ALA A 38 -18.83 -17.08 -9.99
C ALA A 38 -17.96 -18.11 -9.23
N ILE A 39 -18.24 -18.35 -7.95
CA ILE A 39 -17.57 -19.38 -7.14
C ILE A 39 -18.32 -20.70 -7.35
N THR A 40 -17.96 -21.40 -8.43
CA THR A 40 -18.64 -22.62 -8.88
C THR A 40 -18.06 -23.90 -8.27
N ALA A 41 -16.88 -23.83 -7.66
CA ALA A 41 -16.22 -24.95 -7.00
C ALA A 41 -15.52 -24.48 -5.72
N PRO A 42 -15.38 -25.35 -4.70
CA PRO A 42 -14.59 -25.05 -3.51
C PRO A 42 -13.13 -24.75 -3.87
N VAL A 43 -12.55 -23.75 -3.21
CA VAL A 43 -11.11 -23.46 -3.26
C VAL A 43 -10.54 -23.66 -1.87
N THR A 44 -9.41 -24.37 -1.78
CA THR A 44 -8.72 -24.58 -0.51
C THR A 44 -7.31 -24.03 -0.58
N PHE A 45 -6.93 -23.22 0.41
CA PHE A 45 -5.56 -22.83 0.66
C PHE A 45 -5.16 -23.29 2.07
N SER A 46 -3.86 -23.38 2.31
CA SER A 46 -3.31 -23.98 3.52
C SER A 46 -2.23 -23.08 4.10
N ILE A 47 -2.11 -23.05 5.42
CA ILE A 47 -1.09 -22.30 6.16
C ILE A 47 -0.31 -23.29 7.03
N LYS A 48 1.02 -23.35 6.92
CA LYS A 48 1.83 -24.31 7.71
C LYS A 48 3.23 -23.83 8.06
N ALA A 49 3.79 -24.42 9.11
CA ALA A 49 5.20 -24.29 9.46
C ALA A 49 6.08 -25.18 8.58
N ILE A 50 7.31 -24.72 8.28
CA ILE A 50 8.31 -25.50 7.56
C ILE A 50 8.60 -26.76 8.37
N GLY A 51 8.53 -27.91 7.70
CA GLY A 51 8.75 -29.22 8.31
C GLY A 51 7.56 -29.77 9.10
N SER A 52 6.43 -29.07 9.17
CA SER A 52 5.20 -29.62 9.75
C SER A 52 4.41 -30.47 8.75
N ASN A 53 3.87 -31.59 9.22
CA ASN A 53 2.93 -32.44 8.48
C ASN A 53 1.47 -31.96 8.63
N THR A 54 1.21 -31.09 9.61
CA THR A 54 -0.09 -30.46 9.87
C THR A 54 -0.13 -29.06 9.28
N ALA A 55 -1.31 -28.67 8.81
CA ALA A 55 -1.60 -27.36 8.25
C ALA A 55 -2.98 -26.88 8.70
N ILE A 56 -3.14 -25.56 8.76
CA ILE A 56 -4.45 -24.92 8.86
C ILE A 56 -4.97 -24.80 7.43
N LEU A 57 -6.04 -25.53 7.13
CA LEU A 57 -6.73 -25.50 5.84
C LEU A 57 -7.85 -24.49 5.92
N VAL A 58 -8.06 -23.78 4.81
CA VAL A 58 -9.18 -22.89 4.63
C VAL A 58 -9.88 -23.22 3.34
N THR A 59 -11.10 -23.74 3.45
CA THR A 59 -11.96 -24.02 2.29
C THR A 59 -12.99 -22.92 2.13
N VAL A 60 -13.04 -22.34 0.93
CA VAL A 60 -13.95 -21.28 0.53
C VAL A 60 -14.93 -21.83 -0.50
N THR A 61 -16.21 -21.64 -0.22
CA THR A 61 -17.34 -21.91 -1.12
C THR A 61 -18.20 -20.66 -1.23
N ASN A 62 -19.15 -20.62 -2.17
CA ASN A 62 -20.09 -19.51 -2.26
C ASN A 62 -20.81 -19.27 -0.92
N GLY A 63 -20.57 -18.11 -0.30
CA GLY A 63 -21.15 -17.68 0.97
C GLY A 63 -20.53 -18.27 2.24
N LYS A 64 -19.48 -19.10 2.17
CA LYS A 64 -18.86 -19.72 3.36
C LYS A 64 -17.35 -19.88 3.22
N ALA A 65 -16.61 -19.54 4.28
CA ALA A 65 -15.21 -19.87 4.46
C ALA A 65 -15.07 -20.67 5.76
N GLN A 66 -14.28 -21.74 5.75
CA GLN A 66 -14.11 -22.61 6.91
C GLN A 66 -12.64 -22.95 7.12
N LEU A 67 -12.14 -22.63 8.32
CA LEU A 67 -10.82 -22.98 8.81
C LEU A 67 -10.88 -24.29 9.59
N TYR A 68 -9.92 -25.19 9.35
CA TYR A 68 -9.80 -26.47 10.05
C TYR A 68 -8.37 -27.02 9.97
N THR A 69 -8.02 -27.97 10.83
CA THR A 69 -6.71 -28.63 10.79
C THR A 69 -6.74 -29.84 9.86
N GLY A 70 -5.68 -30.00 9.05
CA GLY A 70 -5.49 -31.18 8.20
C GLY A 70 -4.03 -31.32 7.73
N SER A 71 -3.81 -32.11 6.70
CA SER A 71 -2.51 -32.26 6.03
C SER A 71 -2.51 -31.54 4.68
N SER A 72 -1.41 -30.90 4.31
CA SER A 72 -1.25 -30.31 2.97
C SER A 72 0.19 -30.34 2.48
N GLU A 73 0.37 -30.68 1.21
CA GLU A 73 1.66 -30.58 0.52
C GLU A 73 2.02 -29.12 0.22
N ASN A 74 1.03 -28.32 -0.18
CA ASN A 74 1.17 -26.88 -0.47
C ASN A 74 0.94 -26.03 0.79
N ALA A 75 1.49 -24.82 0.88
CA ALA A 75 1.23 -23.93 2.00
C ALA A 75 1.61 -22.45 1.77
N LEU A 76 0.97 -21.61 2.56
CA LEU A 76 1.30 -20.24 2.93
C LEU A 76 2.01 -20.26 4.30
N PHE A 77 3.20 -19.68 4.40
CA PHE A 77 4.10 -19.98 5.51
C PHE A 77 3.84 -19.23 6.84
N GLN A 78 4.39 -19.82 7.92
CA GLN A 78 4.46 -19.41 9.32
C GLN A 78 5.00 -18.00 9.58
N TRP A 79 4.36 -17.29 10.52
CA TRP A 79 4.93 -16.03 10.98
C TRP A 79 4.63 -15.70 12.44
N PRO A 80 5.52 -16.04 13.39
CA PRO A 80 5.30 -15.73 14.80
C PRO A 80 5.11 -14.24 15.05
N GLU A 81 5.87 -13.42 14.31
CA GLU A 81 5.82 -11.95 14.40
C GLU A 81 4.50 -11.36 13.89
N PHE A 82 3.86 -11.97 12.88
CA PHE A 82 2.53 -11.54 12.43
C PHE A 82 1.50 -11.72 13.53
N PHE A 83 1.61 -12.77 14.34
CA PHE A 83 0.70 -13.05 15.45
C PHE A 83 1.03 -12.28 16.73
N ARG A 84 1.90 -11.26 16.66
CA ARG A 84 2.04 -10.28 17.72
C ARG A 84 0.88 -9.31 17.64
N LYS A 85 0.36 -8.90 18.81
CA LYS A 85 -0.75 -7.92 18.92
C LYS A 85 -0.55 -6.65 18.08
N THR A 86 0.69 -6.22 17.90
CA THR A 86 1.06 -5.18 16.94
C THR A 86 2.29 -5.68 16.18
N PRO A 87 2.13 -6.19 14.96
CA PRO A 87 3.25 -6.72 14.18
C PRO A 87 4.21 -5.58 13.79
N PRO A 88 5.53 -5.72 13.98
CA PRO A 88 6.49 -4.71 13.52
C PRO A 88 6.62 -4.71 11.99
N ALA A 89 7.19 -3.68 11.39
CA ALA A 89 7.49 -3.70 9.95
C ALA A 89 8.53 -4.78 9.59
N PRO A 90 8.40 -5.53 8.47
CA PRO A 90 7.30 -5.61 7.50
C PRO A 90 6.24 -6.69 7.82
N TYR A 91 6.18 -7.15 9.06
CA TYR A 91 5.39 -8.28 9.55
C TYR A 91 3.89 -7.99 9.64
N GLN A 92 3.45 -6.77 9.34
CA GLN A 92 2.05 -6.39 9.27
C GLN A 92 1.31 -6.96 8.05
N ILE A 93 2.01 -7.51 7.04
CA ILE A 93 1.36 -8.12 5.88
C ILE A 93 2.15 -9.25 5.21
N TYR A 94 1.42 -10.07 4.46
CA TYR A 94 1.85 -11.20 3.64
C TYR A 94 2.46 -10.87 2.26
N TRP A 95 2.56 -9.61 1.85
CA TRP A 95 3.05 -9.29 0.49
C TRP A 95 4.57 -9.11 0.39
N GLY A 96 5.31 -9.01 1.49
CA GLY A 96 6.77 -8.90 1.50
C GLY A 96 7.53 -10.24 1.41
N ILE A 97 6.87 -11.29 0.90
CA ILE A 97 7.36 -12.67 0.92
C ILE A 97 8.19 -12.98 -0.33
N GLU A 98 9.43 -13.47 -0.14
CA GLU A 98 10.28 -14.00 -1.21
C GLU A 98 9.83 -15.43 -1.59
N HIS A 99 9.93 -15.78 -2.87
CA HIS A 99 9.78 -17.17 -3.34
C HIS A 99 11.14 -17.67 -3.79
N GLN A 100 11.57 -18.80 -3.23
CA GLN A 100 12.80 -19.49 -3.59
C GLN A 100 12.44 -20.85 -4.21
N SER A 101 11.93 -20.86 -5.45
CA SER A 101 11.80 -22.15 -6.14
C SER A 101 13.16 -22.62 -6.65
N CYS A 102 13.62 -23.73 -6.09
CA CYS A 102 14.64 -24.59 -6.65
C CYS A 102 13.94 -25.62 -7.57
N CYS A 103 13.88 -25.34 -8.87
CA CYS A 103 13.51 -26.36 -9.87
C CYS A 103 14.78 -26.88 -10.56
N LEU A 104 15.26 -28.04 -10.09
CA LEU A 104 16.20 -28.88 -10.82
C LEU A 104 15.48 -29.49 -12.03
N ARG A 105 15.67 -28.92 -13.22
CA ARG A 105 15.64 -29.64 -14.52
C ARG A 105 16.09 -28.71 -15.66
N GLY A 106 17.27 -29.00 -16.22
CA GLY A 106 17.75 -28.45 -17.48
C GLY A 106 18.84 -27.38 -17.34
N ASN A 107 19.95 -27.57 -18.07
CA ASN A 107 21.19 -26.76 -18.01
C ASN A 107 21.06 -25.32 -18.53
N ARG A 108 20.23 -24.50 -17.89
CA ARG A 108 20.32 -23.02 -17.82
C ARG A 108 19.54 -22.59 -16.59
N ALA A 109 20.23 -21.98 -15.62
CA ALA A 109 19.61 -21.46 -14.41
C ALA A 109 18.77 -20.21 -14.72
N ASP A 110 17.58 -20.41 -15.29
CA ASP A 110 16.54 -19.39 -15.33
C ASP A 110 15.80 -19.45 -13.98
N TYR A 111 16.24 -18.60 -13.05
CA TYR A 111 15.64 -18.44 -11.74
C TYR A 111 14.18 -17.97 -11.86
N VAL A 112 13.22 -18.79 -11.43
CA VAL A 112 11.84 -18.34 -11.18
C VAL A 112 11.79 -17.66 -9.81
N LYS A 113 12.03 -16.35 -9.82
CA LYS A 113 12.15 -15.46 -8.66
C LYS A 113 10.77 -15.10 -8.08
N GLY A 114 10.67 -15.02 -6.73
CA GLY A 114 9.81 -14.13 -5.93
C GLY A 114 8.53 -13.55 -6.54
N ILE A 115 7.36 -13.84 -5.95
CA ILE A 115 6.09 -13.23 -6.38
C ILE A 115 6.10 -11.71 -6.15
N PHE A 116 6.81 -11.19 -5.14
CA PHE A 116 6.98 -9.75 -4.92
C PHE A 116 8.37 -9.43 -4.35
N ARG A 117 9.40 -9.42 -5.20
CA ARG A 117 10.76 -9.00 -4.83
C ARG A 117 10.77 -7.50 -4.51
N MET A 118 10.28 -7.14 -3.33
CA MET A 118 10.19 -5.77 -2.83
C MET A 118 11.42 -5.49 -1.96
N ASN A 119 11.61 -4.23 -1.55
CA ASN A 119 12.85 -3.76 -0.92
C ASN A 119 13.14 -4.33 0.48
N ILE A 120 12.29 -5.20 1.01
CA ILE A 120 12.53 -5.97 2.24
C ILE A 120 12.46 -7.46 1.94
N LYS A 121 13.45 -8.21 2.44
CA LYS A 121 13.48 -9.68 2.41
C LYS A 121 13.02 -10.22 3.75
N GLN A 122 11.89 -10.90 3.77
CA GLN A 122 11.46 -11.67 4.94
C GLN A 122 12.09 -13.05 4.87
N GLU A 123 13.00 -13.36 5.80
CA GLU A 123 13.61 -14.68 5.84
C GLU A 123 12.58 -15.76 6.19
N ARG A 124 12.69 -16.90 5.51
CA ARG A 124 11.95 -18.15 5.78
C ARG A 124 10.48 -18.18 5.38
N VAL A 125 9.93 -17.13 4.76
CA VAL A 125 8.55 -17.14 4.26
C VAL A 125 8.49 -17.55 2.80
N GLU A 126 7.55 -18.44 2.43
CA GLU A 126 7.36 -18.93 1.06
C GLU A 126 5.87 -19.07 0.74
N ILE A 127 5.52 -18.85 -0.53
CA ILE A 127 4.20 -19.15 -1.10
C ILE A 127 4.37 -20.30 -2.10
N ALA A 128 3.81 -21.46 -1.80
CA ALA A 128 3.85 -22.63 -2.68
C ALA A 128 2.50 -22.91 -3.35
N GLY A 129 2.53 -23.52 -4.55
CA GLY A 129 1.33 -23.93 -5.29
C GLY A 129 0.95 -23.00 -6.44
N ASP A 130 -0.34 -22.90 -6.74
CA ASP A 130 -0.87 -22.09 -7.86
C ASP A 130 -0.82 -20.59 -7.53
N GLN A 131 0.16 -19.91 -8.14
CA GLN A 131 0.37 -18.48 -7.98
C GLN A 131 -0.78 -17.63 -8.53
N ALA A 132 -1.39 -18.05 -9.63
CA ALA A 132 -2.51 -17.31 -10.19
C ALA A 132 -3.73 -17.42 -9.28
N ALA A 133 -3.97 -18.58 -8.67
CA ALA A 133 -5.00 -18.72 -7.64
C ALA A 133 -4.70 -17.87 -6.40
N PHE A 134 -3.46 -17.88 -5.91
CA PHE A 134 -3.04 -17.07 -4.78
C PHE A 134 -3.36 -15.58 -4.99
N ILE A 135 -3.00 -15.04 -6.16
CA ILE A 135 -3.27 -13.65 -6.53
C ILE A 135 -4.77 -13.37 -6.65
N ARG A 136 -5.52 -14.25 -7.33
CA ARG A 136 -6.97 -14.09 -7.52
C ARG A 136 -7.72 -14.02 -6.18
N TRP A 137 -7.29 -14.79 -5.19
CA TRP A 137 -7.97 -14.94 -3.90
C TRP A 137 -7.42 -14.04 -2.80
N THR A 138 -6.65 -13.01 -3.13
CA THR A 138 -5.96 -12.20 -2.11
C THR A 138 -6.84 -11.52 -1.08
N HIS A 139 -7.90 -10.86 -1.55
CA HIS A 139 -8.94 -10.28 -0.72
C HIS A 139 -9.55 -11.25 0.30
N VAL A 140 -9.60 -12.55 -0.03
CA VAL A 140 -10.14 -13.59 0.85
C VAL A 140 -9.09 -14.10 1.83
N TRP A 141 -7.91 -14.51 1.35
CA TRP A 141 -6.90 -15.05 2.24
C TRP A 141 -6.36 -13.98 3.21
N ARG A 142 -6.22 -12.71 2.79
CA ARG A 142 -5.79 -11.63 3.70
C ARG A 142 -6.79 -11.46 4.82
N ARG A 143 -8.09 -11.34 4.49
CA ARG A 143 -9.12 -11.12 5.50
C ARG A 143 -9.23 -12.29 6.48
N ILE A 144 -9.14 -13.52 5.98
CA ILE A 144 -9.15 -14.72 6.83
C ILE A 144 -7.95 -14.74 7.79
N LEU A 145 -6.78 -14.33 7.31
CA LEU A 145 -5.58 -14.24 8.13
C LEU A 145 -5.67 -13.16 9.22
N GLU A 146 -6.33 -12.03 8.94
CA GLU A 146 -6.65 -11.02 9.96
C GLU A 146 -7.66 -11.53 11.00
N LEU A 147 -8.69 -12.26 10.57
CA LEU A 147 -9.64 -12.87 11.52
C LEU A 147 -8.94 -13.91 12.40
N LEU A 148 -8.02 -14.69 11.82
CA LEU A 148 -7.21 -15.64 12.56
C LEU A 148 -6.21 -14.95 13.51
N HIS A 149 -5.63 -13.82 13.08
CA HIS A 149 -4.81 -12.96 13.92
C HIS A 149 -5.59 -12.48 15.13
N ASP A 150 -6.74 -11.83 14.91
CA ASP A 150 -7.53 -11.21 15.96
C ASP A 150 -8.09 -12.26 16.93
N ALA A 151 -8.44 -13.45 16.43
CA ALA A 151 -8.84 -14.59 17.25
C ALA A 151 -7.72 -15.10 18.19
N TYR A 152 -6.45 -14.94 17.80
CA TYR A 152 -5.29 -15.38 18.57
C TYR A 152 -4.71 -14.28 19.47
N ALA A 153 -4.37 -13.13 18.90
CA ALA A 153 -3.67 -12.02 19.55
C ALA A 153 -4.59 -10.92 20.10
N GLY A 154 -5.88 -10.96 19.74
CA GLY A 154 -6.79 -9.84 19.87
C GLY A 154 -6.61 -8.81 18.75
N PRO A 155 -7.58 -7.90 18.57
CA PRO A 155 -7.47 -6.84 17.57
C PRO A 155 -6.25 -5.94 17.84
N THR A 156 -5.60 -5.53 16.77
CA THR A 156 -4.51 -4.54 16.85
C THR A 156 -5.08 -3.21 17.36
N PRO A 157 -4.47 -2.56 18.37
CA PRO A 157 -4.89 -1.23 18.80
C PRO A 157 -4.77 -0.23 17.65
N THR A 158 -5.86 0.47 17.34
CA THR A 158 -5.87 1.52 16.32
C THR A 158 -5.93 2.90 16.95
N ASN A 159 -5.34 3.89 16.29
CA ASN A 159 -5.57 5.28 16.61
C ASN A 159 -7.02 5.68 16.26
N ASP A 160 -7.51 6.74 16.91
CA ASP A 160 -8.81 7.33 16.60
C ASP A 160 -8.67 8.39 15.51
N GLU A 161 -9.65 8.46 14.61
CA GLU A 161 -9.82 9.55 13.65
C GLU A 161 -11.07 10.36 14.05
N PRO A 162 -10.95 11.68 14.30
CA PRO A 162 -12.09 12.49 14.68
C PRO A 162 -13.04 12.70 13.50
N GLU A 163 -14.35 12.60 13.74
CA GLU A 163 -15.34 13.03 12.76
C GLU A 163 -15.41 14.56 12.69
N LEU A 164 -15.24 15.12 11.48
CA LEU A 164 -15.32 16.55 11.24
C LEU A 164 -16.76 16.97 10.95
N GLY A 165 -17.25 18.01 11.64
CA GLY A 165 -18.58 18.57 11.43
C GLY A 165 -18.68 19.52 10.23
N VAL A 166 -17.55 20.01 9.72
CA VAL A 166 -17.46 20.95 8.59
C VAL A 166 -16.29 20.54 7.70
N ASP A 167 -16.54 20.51 6.39
CA ASP A 167 -15.51 20.34 5.37
C ASP A 167 -15.20 21.71 4.73
N TYR A 168 -13.93 22.10 4.76
CA TYR A 168 -13.44 23.39 4.26
C TYR A 168 -12.95 23.33 2.81
N ILE A 169 -12.99 22.15 2.18
CA ILE A 169 -12.43 21.95 0.84
C ILE A 169 -13.43 22.41 -0.23
N VAL A 170 -12.93 23.21 -1.18
CA VAL A 170 -13.73 23.65 -2.34
C VAL A 170 -13.13 23.13 -3.64
N GLY A 171 -13.90 22.31 -4.34
CA GLY A 171 -13.53 21.72 -5.63
C GLY A 171 -13.94 22.55 -6.85
N ARG A 172 -13.07 22.64 -7.84
CA ARG A 172 -13.29 23.33 -9.13
C ARG A 172 -12.64 22.56 -10.28
N TYR A 173 -12.99 22.96 -11.50
CA TYR A 173 -12.35 22.48 -12.71
C TYR A 173 -11.58 23.60 -13.39
N PHE A 174 -10.44 23.26 -13.98
CA PHE A 174 -9.66 24.13 -14.86
C PHE A 174 -9.30 23.38 -16.15
N TYR A 175 -9.09 24.12 -17.24
CA TYR A 175 -8.65 23.52 -18.51
C TYR A 175 -7.18 23.80 -18.73
N ILE A 176 -6.40 22.73 -18.88
CA ILE A 176 -4.99 22.81 -19.23
C ILE A 176 -4.79 22.37 -20.68
N ASN A 177 -3.90 23.04 -21.40
CA ASN A 177 -3.51 22.67 -22.75
C ASN A 177 -2.03 22.28 -22.73
N SER A 178 -1.73 21.06 -23.14
CA SER A 178 -0.36 20.57 -23.27
C SER A 178 -0.02 20.31 -24.73
N PRO A 179 1.18 20.70 -25.20
CA PRO A 179 1.63 20.37 -26.55
C PRO A 179 1.63 18.86 -26.86
N GLY A 180 1.80 18.01 -25.85
CA GLY A 180 1.95 16.56 -26.03
C GLY A 180 0.65 15.75 -25.95
N TRP A 181 -0.39 16.26 -25.30
CA TRP A 181 -1.63 15.51 -25.06
C TRP A 181 -2.91 16.35 -25.14
N GLY A 182 -2.80 17.54 -25.73
CA GLY A 182 -3.96 18.38 -26.05
C GLY A 182 -4.62 19.02 -24.83
N ARG A 183 -5.91 19.34 -24.97
CA ARG A 183 -6.70 19.98 -23.93
C ARG A 183 -7.25 18.94 -22.95
N CYS A 184 -7.04 19.15 -21.66
CA CYS A 184 -7.58 18.31 -20.60
C CYS A 184 -8.34 19.16 -19.57
N LYS A 185 -9.48 18.64 -19.11
CA LYS A 185 -10.24 19.21 -18.00
C LYS A 185 -9.76 18.58 -16.70
N VAL A 186 -9.08 19.36 -15.88
CA VAL A 186 -8.48 18.93 -14.62
C VAL A 186 -9.31 19.42 -13.44
N PHE A 187 -9.57 18.51 -12.51
CA PHE A 187 -10.22 18.79 -11.25
C PHE A 187 -9.18 19.12 -10.18
N TYR A 188 -9.42 20.19 -9.42
CA TYR A 188 -8.58 20.61 -8.31
C TYR A 188 -9.42 21.06 -7.13
N GLU A 189 -8.82 21.04 -5.95
CA GLU A 189 -9.43 21.35 -4.67
C GLU A 189 -8.51 22.28 -3.91
N GLN A 190 -9.12 23.18 -3.15
CA GLN A 190 -8.39 24.15 -2.34
C GLN A 190 -8.99 24.30 -0.95
N SER A 191 -8.14 24.62 0.00
CA SER A 191 -8.51 25.00 1.36
C SER A 191 -7.40 25.85 1.99
N GLY A 192 -7.73 26.49 3.11
CA GLY A 192 -6.79 27.32 3.86
C GLY A 192 -6.61 28.72 3.29
N GLU A 193 -6.16 29.63 4.15
CA GLU A 193 -6.04 31.06 3.88
C GLU A 193 -4.67 31.62 4.31
N GLY A 194 -3.75 30.75 4.73
CA GLY A 194 -2.43 31.17 5.17
C GLY A 194 -1.49 31.59 4.03
N ASP A 195 -0.33 32.11 4.42
CA ASP A 195 0.62 32.75 3.49
C ASP A 195 1.50 31.75 2.73
N GLN A 196 1.59 30.50 3.17
CA GLN A 196 2.40 29.47 2.52
C GLN A 196 1.60 28.69 1.48
N ASP A 197 1.95 28.81 0.20
CA ASP A 197 1.38 27.96 -0.84
C ASP A 197 1.92 26.53 -0.75
N ILE A 198 1.01 25.54 -0.73
CA ILE A 198 1.35 24.11 -0.80
C ILE A 198 0.54 23.46 -1.92
N VAL A 199 1.22 22.71 -2.78
CA VAL A 199 0.60 21.87 -3.81
C VAL A 199 0.81 20.40 -3.45
N PHE A 200 -0.29 19.67 -3.29
CA PHE A 200 -0.28 18.24 -3.01
C PHE A 200 -0.41 17.41 -4.29
N LEU A 201 0.39 16.35 -4.38
CA LEU A 201 0.43 15.43 -5.53
C LEU A 201 0.15 14.01 -5.04
N HIS A 202 -1.00 13.46 -5.45
CA HIS A 202 -1.43 12.14 -5.00
C HIS A 202 -0.52 11.01 -5.52
N THR A 203 -0.58 9.87 -4.83
CA THR A 203 0.18 8.66 -5.18
C THR A 203 -0.30 8.02 -6.48
N ALA A 204 0.42 6.99 -6.94
CA ALA A 204 0.15 6.29 -8.19
C ALA A 204 -1.32 5.83 -8.28
N GLY A 205 -2.01 6.32 -9.31
CA GLY A 205 -3.36 5.94 -9.67
C GLY A 205 -4.43 6.42 -8.69
N LYS A 206 -4.10 7.44 -7.87
CA LYS A 206 -5.00 8.02 -6.87
C LYS A 206 -5.50 9.40 -7.27
N VAL A 207 -6.00 10.11 -6.27
CA VAL A 207 -6.80 11.33 -6.37
C VAL A 207 -6.50 12.21 -5.16
N ALA A 208 -6.85 13.49 -5.25
CA ALA A 208 -6.64 14.51 -4.22
C ALA A 208 -7.24 14.16 -2.85
N ARG A 209 -8.23 13.25 -2.79
CA ARG A 209 -8.83 12.75 -1.53
C ARG A 209 -7.81 12.19 -0.52
N GLN A 210 -6.62 11.81 -0.96
CA GLN A 210 -5.54 11.40 -0.05
C GLN A 210 -5.09 12.50 0.92
N TYR A 211 -5.38 13.77 0.62
CA TYR A 211 -4.98 14.91 1.43
C TYR A 211 -6.14 15.60 2.12
N HIS A 212 -7.37 15.05 2.05
CA HIS A 212 -8.56 15.73 2.58
C HIS A 212 -8.45 16.05 4.07
N GLU A 213 -7.94 15.12 4.86
CA GLU A 213 -7.78 15.35 6.30
C GLU A 213 -6.71 16.40 6.60
N VAL A 214 -5.58 16.38 5.88
CA VAL A 214 -4.53 17.42 5.99
C VAL A 214 -5.07 18.79 5.55
N MET A 215 -5.87 18.83 4.49
CA MET A 215 -6.49 20.03 3.95
C MET A 215 -7.60 20.58 4.85
N ASN A 216 -8.14 19.77 5.75
CA ASN A 216 -9.12 20.17 6.75
C ASN A 216 -8.49 20.50 8.12
N ASP A 217 -7.26 20.06 8.40
CA ASP A 217 -6.56 20.36 9.65
C ASP A 217 -6.45 21.88 9.89
N ASP A 218 -6.97 22.34 11.03
CA ASP A 218 -7.08 23.75 11.38
C ASP A 218 -5.73 24.47 11.36
N ARG A 219 -4.65 23.81 11.77
CA ARG A 219 -3.30 24.40 11.80
C ARG A 219 -2.80 24.59 10.38
N MET A 220 -2.94 23.57 9.55
CA MET A 220 -2.56 23.63 8.14
C MET A 220 -3.34 24.71 7.39
N ARG A 221 -4.65 24.84 7.64
CA ARG A 221 -5.48 25.86 6.99
C ARG A 221 -5.12 27.30 7.40
N GLN A 222 -4.68 27.51 8.64
CA GLN A 222 -4.27 28.83 9.13
C GLN A 222 -2.91 29.26 8.55
N GLU A 223 -2.00 28.31 8.33
CA GLU A 223 -0.64 28.61 7.86
C GLU A 223 -0.46 28.52 6.35
N CYS A 224 -1.26 27.68 5.70
CA CYS A 224 -1.08 27.35 4.30
C CYS A 224 -2.32 27.65 3.45
N ARG A 225 -2.08 28.09 2.22
CA ARG A 225 -3.04 28.00 1.11
C ARG A 225 -2.74 26.72 0.34
N MET A 226 -3.62 25.74 0.51
CA MET A 226 -3.41 24.38 0.02
C MET A 226 -4.16 24.13 -1.28
N THR A 227 -3.50 23.49 -2.24
CA THR A 227 -4.11 23.04 -3.50
C THR A 227 -3.77 21.58 -3.75
N ALA A 228 -4.76 20.75 -3.99
CA ALA A 228 -4.59 19.38 -4.46
C ALA A 228 -5.30 19.22 -5.80
N PHE A 229 -4.75 18.44 -6.74
CA PHE A 229 -5.41 18.21 -8.02
C PHE A 229 -5.30 16.75 -8.44
N ASP A 230 -6.33 16.30 -9.16
CA ASP A 230 -6.33 14.99 -9.79
C ASP A 230 -5.54 15.09 -11.10
N LEU A 231 -4.51 14.26 -11.28
CA LEU A 231 -3.76 14.22 -12.55
C LEU A 231 -4.71 13.92 -13.72
N PRO A 232 -4.37 14.30 -14.97
CA PRO A 232 -5.14 13.90 -16.15
C PRO A 232 -5.45 12.40 -16.16
N ALA A 233 -6.68 12.03 -16.51
CA ALA A 233 -7.23 10.67 -16.45
C ALA A 233 -7.36 10.04 -15.04
N HIS A 234 -7.20 10.81 -13.97
CA HIS A 234 -7.37 10.36 -12.59
C HIS A 234 -8.61 10.97 -11.95
N GLY A 235 -9.24 10.24 -11.03
CA GLY A 235 -10.32 10.77 -10.19
C GLY A 235 -11.42 11.47 -10.98
N ARG A 236 -11.61 12.75 -10.66
CA ARG A 236 -12.57 13.62 -11.33
C ARG A 236 -11.99 14.35 -12.55
N SER A 237 -10.68 14.31 -12.75
CA SER A 237 -10.04 14.81 -13.97
C SER A 237 -10.37 13.94 -15.17
N PHE A 238 -10.57 14.59 -16.31
CA PHE A 238 -10.94 13.91 -17.54
C PHE A 238 -9.71 13.26 -18.18
N PRO A 239 -9.90 12.21 -18.99
CA PRO A 239 -8.86 11.75 -19.89
C PRO A 239 -8.36 12.88 -20.79
N TYR A 240 -7.08 12.88 -21.09
CA TYR A 240 -6.49 13.80 -22.08
C TYR A 240 -6.80 13.33 -23.51
N GLU A 241 -6.55 14.20 -24.49
CA GLU A 241 -6.84 13.89 -25.89
C GLU A 241 -5.97 12.73 -26.39
N GLY A 242 -6.61 11.74 -27.03
CA GLY A 242 -5.95 10.52 -27.50
C GLY A 242 -5.72 9.45 -26.43
N TYR A 243 -6.14 9.66 -25.17
CA TYR A 243 -5.87 8.81 -24.00
C TYR A 243 -5.65 7.30 -24.27
N TRP A 244 -4.48 6.84 -23.81
CA TRP A 244 -4.09 5.45 -23.67
C TRP A 244 -3.85 5.20 -22.18
N PRO A 245 -4.27 4.07 -21.59
CA PRO A 245 -4.00 3.76 -20.20
C PRO A 245 -2.51 3.47 -19.97
N ALA A 246 -1.67 4.51 -19.89
CA ALA A 246 -0.25 4.44 -19.54
C ALA A 246 0.30 5.78 -18.99
N SER A 247 0.75 5.72 -17.74
CA SER A 247 1.88 6.44 -17.11
C SER A 247 1.89 7.97 -17.05
N MET A 248 1.75 8.55 -15.83
CA MET A 248 2.30 9.89 -15.53
C MET A 248 2.77 10.15 -14.07
N ALA A 249 2.48 9.34 -13.05
CA ALA A 249 2.40 9.90 -11.68
C ALA A 249 3.49 9.55 -10.63
N GLY A 250 4.45 8.65 -10.87
CA GLY A 250 5.19 8.01 -9.76
C GLY A 250 6.17 8.84 -8.91
N GLN A 251 6.84 9.88 -9.46
CA GLN A 251 7.95 10.60 -8.79
C GLN A 251 7.90 12.13 -9.03
N VAL A 252 6.69 12.67 -9.24
CA VAL A 252 6.50 14.05 -9.72
C VAL A 252 7.08 15.10 -8.76
N CYS A 253 7.04 14.88 -7.45
CA CYS A 253 7.61 15.83 -6.47
C CYS A 253 9.11 16.09 -6.67
N LEU A 254 9.88 15.03 -6.93
CA LEU A 254 11.31 15.18 -7.17
C LEU A 254 11.56 15.73 -8.59
N ALA A 255 10.73 15.41 -9.59
CA ALA A 255 10.79 16.03 -10.92
C ALA A 255 10.49 17.55 -10.87
N VAL A 256 9.52 17.96 -10.04
CA VAL A 256 9.22 19.36 -9.71
C VAL A 256 10.43 20.01 -9.06
N ALA A 257 11.11 19.33 -8.13
CA ALA A 257 12.33 19.84 -7.51
C ALA A 257 13.45 20.09 -8.53
N ILE A 258 13.61 19.26 -9.56
CA ILE A 258 14.59 19.51 -10.63
C ILE A 258 14.24 20.75 -11.44
N ARG A 259 12.95 20.95 -11.75
CA ARG A 259 12.46 22.07 -12.56
C ARG A 259 11.94 23.24 -11.72
N TYR A 260 12.39 23.36 -10.46
CA TYR A 260 11.79 24.26 -9.46
C TYR A 260 11.67 25.72 -9.92
N ARG A 261 12.65 26.22 -10.69
CA ARG A 261 12.61 27.59 -11.23
C ARG A 261 11.52 27.79 -12.28
N GLU A 262 11.26 26.77 -13.09
CA GLU A 262 10.26 26.82 -14.16
C GLU A 262 8.84 26.75 -13.59
N VAL A 263 8.66 25.96 -12.52
CA VAL A 263 7.37 25.75 -11.86
C VAL A 263 7.14 26.70 -10.68
N GLY A 264 8.14 27.48 -10.28
CA GLY A 264 8.07 28.42 -9.16
C GLY A 264 8.08 27.76 -7.77
N ALA A 265 8.57 26.53 -7.64
CA ALA A 265 8.61 25.82 -6.36
C ALA A 265 9.76 26.31 -5.47
N GLY A 266 9.46 26.65 -4.21
CA GLY A 266 10.45 27.04 -3.20
C GLY A 266 11.09 25.86 -2.44
N GLY A 267 10.48 24.67 -2.54
CA GLY A 267 10.89 23.45 -1.85
C GLY A 267 10.10 22.25 -2.34
N ALA A 268 10.54 21.04 -2.00
CA ALA A 268 9.78 19.81 -2.22
C ALA A 268 9.83 18.91 -0.98
N ILE A 269 8.70 18.25 -0.70
CA ILE A 269 8.56 17.25 0.38
C ILE A 269 8.17 15.90 -0.25
N PRO A 270 9.13 15.10 -0.73
CA PRO A 270 8.85 13.77 -1.21
C PRO A 270 8.45 12.86 -0.05
N LEU A 271 7.25 12.29 -0.13
CA LEU A 271 6.81 11.21 0.75
C LEU A 271 7.21 9.89 0.10
N GLN A 272 7.94 9.04 0.83
CA GLN A 272 8.37 7.71 0.35
C GLN A 272 9.14 7.74 -0.99
N GLY A 273 9.94 8.80 -1.21
CA GLY A 273 10.73 8.97 -2.44
C GLY A 273 12.11 8.31 -2.36
N SER A 274 12.60 7.82 -3.51
CA SER A 274 14.00 7.42 -3.71
C SER A 274 14.45 7.70 -5.14
N ASP A 275 15.77 7.76 -5.36
CA ASP A 275 16.33 7.98 -6.70
C ASP A 275 16.23 6.74 -7.60
N TYR A 276 16.30 5.54 -7.02
CA TYR A 276 16.24 4.30 -7.77
C TYR A 276 15.59 3.14 -7.00
N LEU A 277 14.73 2.40 -7.70
CA LEU A 277 14.07 1.19 -7.24
C LEU A 277 14.45 0.04 -8.18
N ASN A 278 14.96 -1.06 -7.64
CA ASN A 278 15.46 -2.20 -8.42
C ASN A 278 14.57 -3.45 -8.33
N MET A 279 13.27 -3.23 -8.15
CA MET A 279 12.29 -4.30 -7.93
C MET A 279 11.83 -4.92 -9.25
N ASP A 280 11.66 -6.25 -9.25
CA ASP A 280 11.05 -6.97 -10.38
C ASP A 280 9.53 -6.78 -10.35
N ARG A 281 8.99 -6.11 -11.37
CA ARG A 281 7.57 -5.74 -11.45
C ARG A 281 6.70 -6.89 -11.96
N GLN A 282 5.70 -7.30 -11.18
CA GLN A 282 4.64 -8.19 -11.65
C GLN A 282 3.55 -7.44 -12.43
N CYS A 283 2.86 -8.16 -13.33
CA CYS A 283 1.82 -7.59 -14.20
C CYS A 283 0.41 -8.10 -13.86
N TYR A 284 0.19 -8.62 -12.66
CA TYR A 284 -1.11 -9.17 -12.25
C TYR A 284 -2.23 -8.11 -12.23
N ASP A 285 -1.90 -6.86 -11.96
CA ASP A 285 -2.80 -5.69 -12.02
C ASP A 285 -3.31 -5.35 -13.43
N ARG A 286 -2.73 -5.94 -14.49
CA ARG A 286 -3.25 -5.91 -15.88
C ARG A 286 -3.81 -7.25 -16.35
N SER A 287 -3.77 -8.28 -15.52
CA SER A 287 -4.20 -9.61 -15.95
C SER A 287 -5.72 -9.64 -16.17
N PRO A 288 -6.21 -10.18 -17.30
CA PRO A 288 -7.66 -10.36 -17.50
C PRO A 288 -8.26 -11.39 -16.54
N TYR A 289 -7.41 -12.19 -15.88
CA TYR A 289 -7.82 -13.20 -14.90
C TYR A 289 -7.83 -12.68 -13.46
N VAL A 290 -7.39 -11.45 -13.22
CA VAL A 290 -7.29 -10.85 -11.88
C VAL A 290 -8.13 -9.58 -11.87
N ASN A 291 -9.06 -9.50 -10.92
CA ASN A 291 -9.81 -8.28 -10.73
C ASN A 291 -8.93 -7.23 -10.05
N GLN A 292 -8.46 -6.24 -10.82
CA GLN A 292 -7.61 -5.16 -10.31
C GLN A 292 -8.24 -4.37 -9.15
N ALA A 293 -9.58 -4.27 -9.09
CA ALA A 293 -10.29 -3.57 -8.04
C ALA A 293 -10.29 -4.33 -6.70
N LEU A 294 -9.92 -5.61 -6.73
CA LEU A 294 -9.66 -6.42 -5.54
C LEU A 294 -8.15 -6.55 -5.31
N PHE A 295 -7.35 -6.77 -6.34
CA PHE A 295 -5.91 -7.02 -6.16
C PHE A 295 -5.13 -5.77 -5.69
N ASN A 296 -5.32 -4.62 -6.35
CA ASN A 296 -4.55 -3.41 -6.04
C ASN A 296 -4.76 -2.90 -4.61
N PRO A 297 -6.00 -2.79 -4.08
CA PRO A 297 -6.19 -2.32 -2.71
C PRO A 297 -5.62 -3.30 -1.68
N GLU A 298 -5.64 -4.59 -1.97
CA GLU A 298 -5.08 -5.64 -1.10
C GLU A 298 -3.57 -5.55 -1.05
N TRP A 299 -2.92 -5.27 -2.19
CA TRP A 299 -1.48 -5.07 -2.26
C TRP A 299 -1.03 -3.87 -1.43
N VAL A 300 -1.69 -2.72 -1.58
CA VAL A 300 -1.32 -1.52 -0.83
C VAL A 300 -1.77 -1.53 0.62
N TYR A 301 -2.73 -2.38 0.98
CA TYR A 301 -3.22 -2.49 2.35
C TYR A 301 -2.09 -2.77 3.35
N GLY A 302 -1.08 -3.50 2.89
CA GLY A 302 0.07 -3.87 3.68
C GLY A 302 1.12 -2.79 3.86
N LEU A 303 1.03 -1.72 3.08
CA LEU A 303 1.94 -0.59 3.17
C LEU A 303 1.53 0.39 4.28
N MET A 304 0.37 0.18 4.89
CA MET A 304 -0.11 0.99 6.01
C MET A 304 0.41 0.49 7.35
N ALA A 305 0.54 1.41 8.31
CA ALA A 305 0.79 1.03 9.69
C ALA A 305 -0.41 0.24 10.26
N PRO A 306 -0.19 -0.85 11.02
CA PRO A 306 -1.29 -1.66 11.55
C PRO A 306 -2.10 -0.91 12.63
N THR A 307 -1.53 0.13 13.22
CA THR A 307 -2.15 1.01 14.22
C THR A 307 -2.91 2.19 13.60
N ALA A 308 -2.85 2.42 12.29
CA ALA A 308 -3.60 3.49 11.64
C ALA A 308 -5.11 3.34 11.90
N PRO A 309 -5.89 4.43 12.06
CA PRO A 309 -7.33 4.36 12.24
C PRO A 309 -8.00 3.53 11.14
N LEU A 310 -8.96 2.70 11.55
CA LEU A 310 -9.61 1.76 10.64
C LEU A 310 -10.32 2.47 9.48
N VAL A 311 -10.94 3.62 9.75
CA VAL A 311 -11.69 4.39 8.74
C VAL A 311 -10.76 4.87 7.62
N ASN A 312 -9.55 5.30 7.98
CA ASN A 312 -8.52 5.76 7.06
C ASN A 312 -7.92 4.59 6.25
N ARG A 313 -7.70 3.44 6.89
CA ARG A 313 -7.27 2.21 6.19
C ARG A 313 -8.32 1.76 5.18
N GLN A 314 -9.61 1.84 5.54
CA GLN A 314 -10.73 1.56 4.64
C GLN A 314 -10.84 2.57 3.51
N LEU A 315 -10.60 3.86 3.79
CA LEU A 315 -10.54 4.90 2.77
C LEU A 315 -9.45 4.61 1.74
N ILE A 316 -8.23 4.29 2.18
CA ILE A 316 -7.12 3.92 1.29
C ILE A 316 -7.51 2.70 0.46
N TRP A 317 -8.03 1.63 1.10
CA TRP A 317 -8.51 0.45 0.37
C TRP A 317 -9.56 0.83 -0.70
N HIS A 318 -10.53 1.67 -0.35
CA HIS A 318 -11.56 2.14 -1.28
C HIS A 318 -10.96 2.95 -2.45
N LEU A 319 -10.05 3.89 -2.19
CA LEU A 319 -9.37 4.68 -3.21
C LEU A 319 -8.57 3.80 -4.18
N TYR A 320 -7.99 2.70 -3.68
CA TYR A 320 -7.28 1.72 -4.51
C TYR A 320 -8.20 0.79 -5.30
N SER A 321 -9.42 0.52 -4.81
CA SER A 321 -10.44 -0.23 -5.57
C SER A 321 -11.09 0.58 -6.72
N ALA A 322 -11.16 1.91 -6.61
CA ALA A 322 -12.03 2.77 -7.42
C ALA A 322 -11.36 3.42 -8.67
N GLN A 323 -10.20 2.93 -9.08
CA GLN A 323 -9.41 3.53 -10.16
C GLN A 323 -9.80 3.02 -11.56
N ALA A 324 -9.51 3.83 -12.58
CA ALA A 324 -9.63 3.39 -13.97
C ALA A 324 -8.62 2.28 -14.31
N TYR A 325 -9.01 1.40 -15.25
CA TYR A 325 -8.17 0.30 -15.71
C TYR A 325 -6.83 0.77 -16.26
N GLY A 326 -5.75 0.09 -15.83
CA GLY A 326 -4.39 0.34 -16.31
C GLY A 326 -3.72 1.62 -15.79
N ILE A 327 -4.44 2.53 -15.11
CA ILE A 327 -3.87 3.78 -14.60
C ILE A 327 -2.82 3.53 -13.52
N PHE A 328 -3.12 2.71 -12.51
CA PHE A 328 -2.14 2.33 -11.49
C PHE A 328 -0.96 1.60 -12.10
N HIS A 329 -1.23 0.69 -13.04
CA HIS A 329 -0.16 -0.01 -13.73
C HIS A 329 0.77 0.97 -14.43
N GLY A 330 0.22 1.84 -15.28
CA GLY A 330 1.01 2.81 -16.03
C GLY A 330 1.80 3.74 -15.12
N ASN A 331 1.22 4.23 -14.03
CA ASN A 331 1.94 5.14 -13.11
C ASN A 331 3.16 4.48 -12.45
N LEU A 332 3.07 3.19 -12.19
CA LEU A 332 4.19 2.41 -11.68
C LEU A 332 5.28 2.19 -12.74
N ASP A 333 5.01 2.29 -14.05
CA ASP A 333 6.07 2.20 -15.07
C ASP A 333 7.05 3.36 -14.94
N PHE A 334 6.54 4.56 -14.64
CA PHE A 334 7.38 5.71 -14.31
C PHE A 334 8.12 5.52 -12.98
N TYR A 335 7.44 4.98 -11.96
CA TYR A 335 8.01 4.72 -10.63
C TYR A 335 9.20 3.73 -10.69
N PHE A 336 9.10 2.67 -11.50
CA PHE A 336 10.15 1.63 -11.64
C PHE A 336 11.18 1.91 -12.75
N GLY A 337 10.93 2.88 -13.63
CA GLY A 337 11.80 3.18 -14.77
C GLY A 337 13.16 3.80 -14.41
N GLY A 338 13.33 4.27 -13.17
CA GLY A 338 14.55 4.93 -12.68
C GLY A 338 14.74 6.33 -13.28
N TRP A 339 15.26 7.27 -12.49
CA TRP A 339 15.47 8.65 -12.93
C TRP A 339 16.54 9.36 -12.07
N ASP A 340 17.18 10.44 -12.55
CA ASP A 340 18.25 11.16 -11.82
C ASP A 340 17.67 12.36 -11.05
N GLY A 341 17.58 12.24 -9.72
CA GLY A 341 16.92 13.18 -8.83
C GLY A 341 17.76 14.35 -8.28
N ARG A 342 18.99 14.58 -8.75
CA ARG A 342 19.86 15.63 -8.20
C ARG A 342 19.28 17.02 -8.43
N SER A 343 18.80 17.68 -7.37
CA SER A 343 18.23 19.03 -7.38
C SER A 343 19.04 20.01 -6.51
N ARG A 344 18.87 21.32 -6.77
CA ARG A 344 19.36 22.44 -5.94
C ARG A 344 18.24 23.11 -5.13
N CYS A 345 17.01 22.60 -5.21
CA CYS A 345 15.87 23.05 -4.42
C CYS A 345 15.98 22.45 -3.00
N PRO A 346 15.51 23.14 -1.93
CA PRO A 346 15.36 22.52 -0.62
C PRO A 346 14.47 21.27 -0.70
N VAL A 347 15.00 20.13 -0.24
CA VAL A 347 14.30 18.84 -0.24
C VAL A 347 14.22 18.31 1.19
N TYR A 348 12.99 17.98 1.61
CA TYR A 348 12.72 17.36 2.91
C TYR A 348 12.06 16.00 2.69
N MET A 349 12.81 14.92 2.86
CA MET A 349 12.34 13.57 2.61
C MET A 349 11.70 12.97 3.85
N LEU A 350 10.44 12.56 3.75
CA LEU A 350 9.69 11.91 4.81
C LEU A 350 9.34 10.48 4.40
N THR A 351 9.51 9.50 5.29
CA THR A 351 9.18 8.10 4.98
C THR A 351 8.65 7.40 6.21
N GLY A 352 7.52 6.72 6.08
CA GLY A 352 6.92 5.96 7.18
C GLY A 352 7.77 4.76 7.57
N GLU A 353 7.85 4.49 8.87
CA GLU A 353 8.49 3.30 9.43
C GLU A 353 7.97 1.98 8.83
N TYR A 354 6.67 1.91 8.55
CA TYR A 354 6.00 0.70 8.03
C TYR A 354 6.06 0.57 6.51
N ASP A 355 6.66 1.53 5.80
CA ASP A 355 6.80 1.44 4.35
C ASP A 355 7.92 0.47 3.96
N TRP A 356 7.51 -0.73 3.53
CA TRP A 356 8.41 -1.74 2.98
C TRP A 356 8.58 -1.65 1.46
N SER A 357 7.79 -0.82 0.78
CA SER A 357 7.97 -0.56 -0.66
C SER A 357 9.10 0.43 -0.93
N ASN A 358 9.25 1.47 -0.11
CA ASN A 358 10.37 2.40 -0.16
C ASN A 358 10.86 2.64 1.28
N THR A 359 11.82 1.81 1.70
CA THR A 359 12.21 1.74 3.11
C THR A 359 12.84 3.05 3.61
N PRO A 360 12.74 3.34 4.92
CA PRO A 360 13.47 4.43 5.56
C PRO A 360 14.94 4.53 5.15
N ALA A 361 15.64 3.39 5.08
CA ALA A 361 17.05 3.33 4.69
C ALA A 361 17.30 3.77 3.24
N MET A 362 16.38 3.47 2.31
CA MET A 362 16.51 3.88 0.92
C MET A 362 16.28 5.37 0.71
N SER A 363 15.30 5.93 1.43
CA SER A 363 15.07 7.37 1.44
C SER A 363 16.26 8.13 2.02
N GLN A 364 16.83 7.65 3.14
CA GLN A 364 18.05 8.22 3.71
C GLN A 364 19.20 8.17 2.70
N ALA A 365 19.44 7.01 2.05
CA ALA A 365 20.49 6.87 1.04
C ALA A 365 20.29 7.78 -0.17
N THR A 366 19.04 8.12 -0.51
CA THR A 366 18.73 9.12 -1.55
C THR A 366 19.02 10.53 -1.05
N CYS A 367 18.58 10.85 0.17
CA CYS A 367 18.81 12.15 0.81
C CYS A 367 20.30 12.48 0.91
N ASP A 368 21.14 11.51 1.25
CA ASP A 368 22.60 11.68 1.39
C ASP A 368 23.28 12.12 0.08
N LYS A 369 22.63 11.91 -1.07
CA LYS A 369 23.14 12.31 -2.40
C LYS A 369 22.72 13.72 -2.80
N ILE A 370 21.79 14.36 -2.07
CA ILE A 370 21.22 15.67 -2.41
C ILE A 370 21.79 16.72 -1.44
N PRO A 371 22.63 17.66 -1.93
CA PRO A 371 23.22 18.69 -1.06
C PRO A 371 22.16 19.52 -0.33
N GLY A 372 22.22 19.52 1.00
CA GLY A 372 21.30 20.30 1.85
C GLY A 372 19.92 19.67 2.07
N ALA A 373 19.67 18.46 1.55
CA ALA A 373 18.44 17.75 1.86
C ALA A 373 18.42 17.27 3.32
N LYS A 374 17.22 17.23 3.90
CA LYS A 374 16.98 16.68 5.25
C LYS A 374 16.07 15.45 5.14
N TYR A 375 16.30 14.45 5.98
CA TYR A 375 15.50 13.23 6.04
C TYR A 375 14.96 12.98 7.45
N LYS A 376 13.72 12.50 7.52
CA LYS A 376 13.09 12.02 8.76
C LYS A 376 12.24 10.77 8.50
N ALA A 377 12.50 9.73 9.28
CA ALA A 377 11.58 8.59 9.41
C ALA A 377 10.37 9.01 10.27
N MET A 378 9.17 8.66 9.83
CA MET A 378 7.92 8.93 10.53
C MET A 378 7.48 7.69 11.30
N GLU A 379 7.63 7.73 12.62
CA GLU A 379 7.26 6.64 13.53
C GLU A 379 5.76 6.36 13.48
N GLY A 380 5.39 5.09 13.45
CA GLY A 380 3.97 4.67 13.43
C GLY A 380 3.20 5.00 12.15
N LEU A 381 3.88 5.47 11.10
CA LEU A 381 3.32 5.74 9.78
C LEU A 381 3.86 4.76 8.73
N GLY A 382 3.10 4.54 7.66
CA GLY A 382 3.45 3.71 6.52
C GLY A 382 3.63 4.54 5.24
N HIS A 383 3.13 4.00 4.12
CA HIS A 383 3.30 4.58 2.79
C HIS A 383 2.28 5.68 2.46
N PHE A 384 1.26 5.87 3.28
CA PHE A 384 0.18 6.82 3.00
C PHE A 384 -0.02 7.81 4.15
N PRO A 385 1.02 8.47 4.66
CA PRO A 385 0.99 9.12 5.97
C PRO A 385 -0.11 10.20 6.05
N ALA A 386 -0.30 10.97 4.97
CA ALA A 386 -1.32 12.01 4.87
C ALA A 386 -2.77 11.50 4.93
N THR A 387 -2.99 10.24 4.56
CA THR A 387 -4.32 9.63 4.58
C THR A 387 -4.47 8.65 5.74
N GLU A 388 -3.46 7.83 6.02
CA GLU A 388 -3.56 6.72 6.95
C GLU A 388 -3.61 7.19 8.40
N ASN A 389 -2.90 8.26 8.76
CA ASN A 389 -2.99 8.89 10.08
C ASN A 389 -2.57 10.37 9.96
N PRO A 390 -3.51 11.23 9.50
CA PRO A 390 -3.25 12.63 9.17
C PRO A 390 -2.81 13.43 10.40
N LYS A 391 -3.38 13.14 11.57
CA LYS A 391 -3.04 13.80 12.83
C LYS A 391 -1.55 13.68 13.14
N VAL A 392 -0.99 12.48 13.03
CA VAL A 392 0.44 12.24 13.24
C VAL A 392 1.26 12.85 12.11
N PHE A 393 0.81 12.74 10.85
CA PHE A 393 1.52 13.29 9.70
C PHE A 393 1.69 14.81 9.75
N VAL A 394 0.65 15.56 10.14
CA VAL A 394 0.69 17.03 10.21
C VAL A 394 1.76 17.51 11.19
N GLU A 395 2.08 16.77 12.26
CA GLU A 395 3.18 17.12 13.16
C GLU A 395 4.53 17.20 12.44
N TYR A 396 4.76 16.34 11.44
CA TYR A 396 5.97 16.35 10.62
C TYR A 396 5.97 17.46 9.57
N CYS A 397 4.79 17.97 9.17
CA CYS A 397 4.67 19.11 8.27
C CYS A 397 4.85 20.45 8.99
N HIS A 398 4.34 20.55 10.23
CA HIS A 398 4.32 21.77 11.03
C HIS A 398 5.59 21.99 11.86
N GLN A 399 6.42 20.96 12.08
CA GLN A 399 7.76 21.10 12.66
C GLN A 399 8.84 21.25 11.57
N PRO A 400 9.13 22.47 11.06
CA PRO A 400 10.37 22.64 10.33
C PRO A 400 11.52 22.36 11.30
N TYR A 401 12.51 21.60 10.83
CA TYR A 401 13.80 21.47 11.51
C TYR A 401 14.28 22.83 11.99
N PRO A 402 14.95 22.91 13.16
CA PRO A 402 15.50 24.17 13.64
C PRO A 402 16.24 24.86 12.49
N LYS A 403 15.91 26.14 12.29
CA LYS A 403 16.64 27.01 11.36
C LYS A 403 18.06 27.07 11.91
N ASP A 404 18.98 26.39 11.24
CA ASP A 404 20.41 26.48 11.49
C ASP A 404 20.90 27.90 11.14
#